data_AF-A0AA45AN09-F1
#
_entry.id   AF-A0AA45AN09-F1
#
_cell.length_a   1.000
_cell.length_b   1.000
_cell.length_c   1.000
_cell.angle_alpha   90.00
_cell.angle_beta   90.00
_cell.angle_gamma   90.00
#
_symmetry.space_group_name_H-M   'P 1'
#
loop_
_entity.id
_entity.type
_entity.pdbx_description
1 polymer ?
#
loop_
_entity_poly.entity_id
_entity_poly.type
_entity_poly.pdbx_seq_one_letter_code
_entity_poly.pdbx_strand_id
1 'polypeptide(L)'
;MKQYLLGRDSFWYPYICTLPQPDQLSSWSLPPLWPSDDIELLEDTNIHTAVAEIKARLKAEYKQATPLLAALPNANDYTRLLYNWAYSIFTSRSFRPSRVVPDHESLPLPEGCAIDDFHILMPLFDIGNHSHSAGISWDIAPGTSTTVLKTLDAYESGAQVFNNYGSKTNAELMLAYGFLIPESPTLHNDFVHLQLRTADETASSLADSAKPRSFFFSLRPVADPSSLAAHRQLTLPNIDPASVLPAFRHVQDALIWQLFLLQTTPEQRNTINVPSDAKDSDEERLKAVLTGKLPDEFTPILEQTMAIIQAKAMQELEKLEQSDFELDKDTNATRIQRMVYQYRTQCRQVLINVLESVEPPPE
;
A
#
# COMPACT_ATOMS: atom_id res chain seq x y z
N MET A 1 -0.61 -3.27 25.56
CA MET A 1 -1.64 -3.25 26.64
C MET A 1 -1.04 -3.50 28.01
N LYS A 2 -0.54 -4.72 28.33
CA LYS A 2 0.02 -5.05 29.65
C LYS A 2 1.05 -4.02 30.16
N GLN A 3 2.04 -3.68 29.33
CA GLN A 3 3.08 -2.70 29.69
C GLN A 3 2.52 -1.28 29.90
N TYR A 4 1.46 -0.90 29.18
CA TYR A 4 0.77 0.37 29.40
C TYR A 4 0.05 0.38 30.77
N LEU A 5 -0.62 -0.71 31.13
CA LEU A 5 -1.37 -0.84 32.38
C LEU A 5 -0.48 -0.86 33.62
N LEU A 6 0.78 -1.30 33.50
CA LEU A 6 1.76 -1.20 34.58
C LEU A 6 2.13 0.26 34.90
N GLY A 7 1.80 1.22 34.04
CA GLY A 7 2.11 2.63 34.26
C GLY A 7 3.61 2.81 34.52
N ARG A 8 3.95 3.60 35.55
CA ARG A 8 5.34 3.92 35.91
C ARG A 8 6.18 2.72 36.35
N ASP A 9 5.55 1.60 36.69
CA ASP A 9 6.23 0.36 37.06
C ASP A 9 6.71 -0.42 35.82
N SER A 10 6.28 -0.02 34.61
CA SER A 10 6.80 -0.59 33.37
C SER A 10 8.20 -0.08 33.06
N PHE A 11 9.12 -0.99 32.73
CA PHE A 11 10.41 -0.63 32.13
C PHE A 11 10.26 0.26 30.88
N TRP A 12 9.20 0.02 30.08
CA TRP A 12 8.93 0.77 28.86
C TRP A 12 8.08 2.03 29.08
N TYR A 13 7.76 2.39 30.33
CA TYR A 13 6.98 3.60 30.62
C TYR A 13 7.51 4.85 29.93
N PRO A 14 8.84 5.16 29.95
CA PRO A 14 9.36 6.36 29.30
C PRO A 14 9.11 6.43 27.80
N TYR A 15 8.97 5.28 27.12
CA TYR A 15 8.59 5.23 25.71
C TYR A 15 7.07 5.28 25.55
N ILE A 16 6.34 4.49 26.33
CA ILE A 16 4.88 4.39 26.20
C ILE A 16 4.20 5.74 26.47
N CYS A 17 4.74 6.55 27.39
CA CYS A 17 4.18 7.88 27.68
C CYS A 17 4.45 8.93 26.59
N THR A 18 5.32 8.66 25.60
CA THR A 18 5.54 9.56 24.45
C THR A 18 4.69 9.20 23.24
N LEU A 19 4.05 8.02 23.25
CA LEU A 19 3.09 7.63 22.23
C LEU A 19 1.81 8.48 22.34
N PRO A 20 1.03 8.59 21.24
CA PRO A 20 -0.37 9.02 21.31
C PRO A 20 -1.11 8.27 22.42
N GLN A 21 -1.80 8.96 23.32
CA GLN A 21 -2.42 8.29 24.48
C GLN A 21 -3.82 7.75 24.15
N PRO A 22 -4.29 6.65 24.78
CA PRO A 22 -5.56 6.01 24.45
C PRO A 22 -6.80 6.91 24.55
N ASP A 23 -6.78 7.90 25.45
CA ASP A 23 -7.84 8.90 25.66
C ASP A 23 -7.88 9.97 24.55
N GLN A 24 -6.81 10.08 23.76
CA GLN A 24 -6.69 11.02 22.64
C GLN A 24 -7.04 10.35 21.30
N LEU A 25 -8.27 9.85 21.16
CA LEU A 25 -8.75 9.07 19.99
C LEU A 25 -8.30 9.64 18.62
N SER A 26 -8.43 10.95 18.41
CA SER A 26 -8.09 11.61 17.13
C SER A 26 -6.61 11.53 16.73
N SER A 27 -5.72 11.22 17.66
CA SER A 27 -4.26 11.19 17.45
C SER A 27 -3.73 9.83 16.98
N TRP A 28 -4.50 8.75 17.17
CA TRP A 28 -4.06 7.39 16.84
C TRP A 28 -5.07 6.60 16.01
N SER A 29 -6.33 7.02 15.93
CA SER A 29 -7.36 6.22 15.25
C SER A 29 -7.07 6.09 13.76
N LEU A 30 -6.95 4.84 13.31
CA LEU A 30 -6.84 4.45 11.91
C LEU A 30 -8.22 4.21 11.28
N PRO A 31 -8.34 4.17 9.93
CA PRO A 31 -9.63 4.05 9.24
C PRO A 31 -10.58 2.95 9.75
N PRO A 32 -10.12 1.74 10.09
CA PRO A 32 -11.01 0.68 10.61
C PRO A 32 -11.69 0.99 11.95
N LEU A 33 -11.22 2.03 12.64
CA LEU A 33 -11.64 2.44 13.98
C LEU A 33 -12.31 3.81 14.01
N TRP A 34 -12.47 4.47 12.85
CA TRP A 34 -13.21 5.73 12.75
C TRP A 34 -14.71 5.55 13.06
N PRO A 35 -15.41 6.66 13.38
CA PRO A 35 -16.87 6.67 13.40
C PRO A 35 -17.47 6.16 12.09
N SER A 36 -18.66 5.57 12.15
CA SER A 36 -19.32 5.01 10.96
C SER A 36 -19.50 6.06 9.86
N ASP A 37 -19.97 7.25 10.22
CA ASP A 37 -20.19 8.37 9.28
C ASP A 37 -18.91 8.73 8.50
N ASP A 38 -17.73 8.68 9.14
CA ASP A 38 -16.44 8.95 8.48
C ASP A 38 -16.00 7.77 7.59
N ILE A 39 -16.36 6.53 7.93
CA ILE A 39 -16.08 5.33 7.13
C ILE A 39 -16.97 5.31 5.88
N GLU A 40 -18.22 5.72 5.99
CA GLU A 40 -19.17 5.81 4.87
C GLU A 40 -18.66 6.74 3.76
N LEU A 41 -17.87 7.77 4.10
CA LEU A 41 -17.22 8.64 3.10
C LEU A 41 -16.24 7.88 2.18
N LEU A 42 -15.71 6.74 2.64
CA LEU A 42 -14.81 5.90 1.85
C LEU A 42 -15.55 4.96 0.89
N GLU A 43 -16.87 4.91 0.92
CA GLU A 43 -17.67 4.04 0.05
C GLU A 43 -17.21 4.11 -1.41
N ASP A 44 -17.32 2.96 -2.08
CA ASP A 44 -16.87 2.76 -3.46
C ASP A 44 -15.36 2.80 -3.73
N THR A 45 -14.53 3.17 -2.75
CA THR A 45 -13.06 3.13 -2.88
C THR A 45 -12.46 1.77 -2.50
N ASN A 46 -11.19 1.54 -2.88
CA ASN A 46 -10.42 0.36 -2.43
C ASN A 46 -10.27 0.30 -0.89
N ILE A 47 -10.20 1.46 -0.23
CA ILE A 47 -9.99 1.54 1.21
C ILE A 47 -11.21 1.02 1.98
N HIS A 48 -12.44 1.27 1.50
CA HIS A 48 -13.65 0.85 2.20
C HIS A 48 -13.75 -0.68 2.35
N THR A 49 -13.44 -1.42 1.29
CA THR A 49 -13.36 -2.89 1.34
C THR A 49 -12.33 -3.36 2.36
N ALA A 50 -11.12 -2.79 2.34
CA ALA A 50 -10.06 -3.15 3.28
C ALA A 50 -10.43 -2.80 4.73
N VAL A 51 -11.11 -1.68 4.96
CA VAL A 51 -11.62 -1.28 6.28
C VAL A 51 -12.60 -2.32 6.83
N ALA A 52 -13.54 -2.80 6.02
CA ALA A 52 -14.51 -3.80 6.44
C ALA A 52 -13.83 -5.12 6.86
N GLU A 53 -12.87 -5.60 6.05
CA GLU A 53 -12.09 -6.81 6.33
C GLU A 53 -11.28 -6.68 7.63
N ILE A 54 -10.56 -5.57 7.80
CA ILE A 54 -9.76 -5.32 8.99
C ILE A 54 -10.67 -5.23 10.22
N LYS A 55 -11.78 -4.50 10.14
CA LYS A 55 -12.73 -4.34 11.26
C LYS A 55 -13.31 -5.69 11.70
N ALA A 56 -13.66 -6.57 10.75
CA ALA A 56 -14.10 -7.93 11.03
C ALA A 56 -13.01 -8.76 11.72
N ARG A 57 -11.77 -8.71 11.20
CA ARG A 57 -10.62 -9.39 11.80
C ARG A 57 -10.34 -8.92 13.23
N LEU A 58 -10.27 -7.61 13.48
CA LEU A 58 -10.04 -7.05 14.81
C LEU A 58 -11.13 -7.43 15.81
N LYS A 59 -12.38 -7.57 15.35
CA LYS A 59 -13.48 -8.05 16.18
C LYS A 59 -13.28 -9.53 16.55
N ALA A 60 -12.90 -10.35 15.59
CA ALA A 60 -12.63 -11.78 15.80
C ALA A 60 -11.44 -12.01 16.74
N GLU A 61 -10.31 -11.33 16.48
CA GLU A 61 -9.09 -11.41 17.30
C GLU A 61 -9.36 -11.05 18.77
N TYR A 62 -10.05 -9.94 19.03
CA TYR A 62 -10.37 -9.55 20.42
C TYR A 62 -11.33 -10.52 21.10
N LYS A 63 -12.31 -11.05 20.36
CA LYS A 63 -13.20 -12.10 20.88
C LYS A 63 -12.40 -13.35 21.27
N GLN A 64 -11.42 -13.75 20.46
CA GLN A 64 -10.54 -14.88 20.75
C GLN A 64 -9.59 -14.61 21.93
N ALA A 65 -9.11 -13.37 22.07
CA ALA A 65 -8.22 -12.98 23.16
C ALA A 65 -8.95 -12.83 24.50
N THR A 66 -10.26 -12.56 24.50
CA THR A 66 -11.04 -12.25 25.71
C THR A 66 -10.93 -13.33 26.81
N PRO A 67 -11.09 -14.64 26.53
CA PRO A 67 -10.94 -15.68 27.55
C PRO A 67 -9.52 -15.74 28.15
N LEU A 68 -8.49 -15.46 27.34
CA LEU A 68 -7.09 -15.44 27.80
C LEU A 68 -6.83 -14.25 28.72
N LEU A 69 -7.39 -13.08 28.39
CA LEU A 69 -7.30 -11.88 29.20
C LEU A 69 -8.09 -12.00 30.51
N ALA A 70 -9.22 -12.71 30.49
CA ALA A 70 -10.06 -12.97 31.67
C ALA A 70 -9.35 -13.78 32.76
N ALA A 71 -8.31 -14.55 32.40
CA ALA A 71 -7.50 -15.30 33.35
C ALA A 71 -6.47 -14.42 34.10
N LEU A 72 -6.30 -13.15 33.71
CA LEU A 72 -5.36 -12.23 34.35
C LEU A 72 -5.99 -11.55 35.57
N PRO A 73 -5.22 -11.27 36.64
CA PRO A 73 -5.74 -10.63 37.86
C PRO A 73 -6.44 -9.29 37.62
N ASN A 74 -6.04 -8.55 36.59
CA ASN A 74 -6.56 -7.24 36.22
C ASN A 74 -7.33 -7.26 34.88
N ALA A 75 -8.08 -8.34 34.64
CA ALA A 75 -8.81 -8.56 33.38
C ALA A 75 -9.68 -7.36 32.93
N ASN A 76 -10.36 -6.69 33.87
CA ASN A 76 -11.26 -5.57 33.57
C ASN A 76 -10.54 -4.35 32.96
N ASP A 77 -9.23 -4.22 33.15
CA ASP A 77 -8.45 -3.11 32.61
C ASP A 77 -8.08 -3.31 31.12
N TYR A 78 -8.20 -4.54 30.60
CA TYR A 78 -7.95 -4.87 29.20
C TYR A 78 -9.17 -4.57 28.32
N THR A 79 -9.49 -3.28 28.23
CA THR A 79 -10.66 -2.80 27.49
C THR A 79 -10.50 -2.93 25.97
N ARG A 80 -11.63 -2.92 25.25
CA ARG A 80 -11.65 -2.85 23.78
C ARG A 80 -10.94 -1.60 23.25
N LEU A 81 -11.06 -0.48 23.97
CA LEU A 81 -10.35 0.76 23.65
C LEU A 81 -8.83 0.54 23.66
N LEU A 82 -8.31 -0.09 24.71
CA LEU A 82 -6.87 -0.33 24.84
C LEU A 82 -6.34 -1.32 23.79
N TYR A 83 -7.16 -2.29 23.37
CA TYR A 83 -6.83 -3.18 22.26
C TYR A 83 -6.79 -2.41 20.93
N ASN A 84 -7.79 -1.59 20.64
CA ASN A 84 -7.85 -0.77 19.42
C ASN A 84 -6.68 0.24 19.34
N TRP A 85 -6.35 0.86 20.48
CA TRP A 85 -5.17 1.71 20.61
C TRP A 85 -3.89 0.93 20.33
N ALA A 86 -3.71 -0.23 20.97
CA ALA A 86 -2.54 -1.07 20.75
C ALA A 86 -2.41 -1.50 19.29
N TYR A 87 -3.51 -1.92 18.65
CA TYR A 87 -3.54 -2.21 17.22
C TYR A 87 -3.04 -1.02 16.39
N SER A 88 -3.51 0.19 16.68
CA SER A 88 -3.14 1.39 15.92
C SER A 88 -1.67 1.77 16.10
N ILE A 89 -1.16 1.69 17.33
CA ILE A 89 0.26 1.90 17.63
C ILE A 89 1.12 0.88 16.89
N PHE A 90 0.82 -0.42 16.98
CA PHE A 90 1.60 -1.43 16.28
C PHE A 90 1.51 -1.29 14.76
N THR A 91 0.33 -1.01 14.21
CA THR A 91 0.17 -0.86 12.76
C THR A 91 0.96 0.34 12.21
N SER A 92 1.04 1.44 12.96
CA SER A 92 1.66 2.68 12.50
C SER A 92 3.14 2.86 12.89
N ARG A 93 3.67 2.09 13.84
CA ARG A 93 5.00 2.34 14.44
C ARG A 93 5.90 1.12 14.55
N SER A 94 5.38 -0.06 14.29
CA SER A 94 6.16 -1.29 14.48
C SER A 94 7.02 -1.64 13.28
N PHE A 95 8.02 -2.47 13.56
CA PHE A 95 8.97 -2.98 12.60
C PHE A 95 8.87 -4.50 12.54
N ARG A 96 9.22 -5.06 11.38
CA ARG A 96 9.41 -6.50 11.22
C ARG A 96 10.69 -6.94 11.93
N PRO A 97 10.65 -7.98 12.79
CA PRO A 97 11.85 -8.46 13.47
C PRO A 97 12.98 -8.82 12.50
N SER A 98 12.67 -9.43 11.36
CA SER A 98 13.65 -9.77 10.32
C SER A 98 14.48 -8.60 9.80
N ARG A 99 13.97 -7.36 9.92
CA ARG A 99 14.63 -6.15 9.44
C ARG A 99 15.47 -5.42 10.46
N VAL A 100 15.18 -5.59 11.74
CA VAL A 100 15.72 -4.72 12.81
C VAL A 100 16.26 -5.49 14.00
N VAL A 101 16.15 -6.82 14.03
CA VAL A 101 16.76 -7.66 15.05
C VAL A 101 18.01 -8.34 14.48
N PRO A 102 19.20 -8.06 15.03
CA PRO A 102 20.40 -8.83 14.75
C PRO A 102 20.20 -10.29 15.16
N ASP A 103 20.65 -11.23 14.31
CA ASP A 103 20.54 -12.67 14.58
C ASP A 103 19.09 -13.12 14.86
N HIS A 104 18.13 -12.58 14.12
CA HIS A 104 16.70 -12.84 14.33
C HIS A 104 16.31 -14.32 14.24
N GLU A 105 17.10 -15.15 13.55
CA GLU A 105 16.89 -16.59 13.46
C GLU A 105 17.12 -17.33 14.79
N SER A 106 17.89 -16.74 15.71
CA SER A 106 18.14 -17.32 17.04
C SER A 106 17.08 -16.93 18.09
N LEU A 107 16.10 -16.11 17.72
CA LEU A 107 15.03 -15.72 18.64
C LEU A 107 14.21 -16.96 19.07
N PRO A 108 13.92 -17.12 20.38
CA PRO A 108 13.13 -18.25 20.87
C PRO A 108 11.66 -18.04 20.53
N LEU A 109 11.24 -18.54 19.37
CA LEU A 109 9.85 -18.47 18.91
C LEU A 109 9.05 -19.73 19.30
N PRO A 110 7.75 -19.60 19.61
CA PRO A 110 6.86 -20.75 19.76
C PRO A 110 6.81 -21.60 18.49
N GLU A 111 6.53 -22.90 18.63
CA GLU A 111 6.32 -23.80 17.49
C GLU A 111 5.22 -23.26 16.56
N GLY A 112 5.51 -23.24 15.25
CA GLY A 112 4.59 -22.73 14.23
C GLY A 112 4.55 -21.21 14.08
N CYS A 113 5.35 -20.45 14.84
CA CYS A 113 5.47 -18.99 14.72
C CYS A 113 6.69 -18.63 13.84
N ALA A 114 6.45 -17.98 12.71
CA ALA A 114 7.49 -17.42 11.87
C ALA A 114 8.01 -16.10 12.45
N ILE A 115 9.24 -15.71 12.07
CA ILE A 115 9.91 -14.52 12.59
C ILE A 115 9.13 -13.21 12.39
N ASP A 116 8.36 -13.13 11.30
CA ASP A 116 7.58 -11.94 10.94
C ASP A 116 6.07 -12.11 11.24
N ASP A 117 5.67 -13.15 11.99
CA ASP A 117 4.28 -13.30 12.47
C ASP A 117 3.94 -12.33 13.60
N PHE A 118 4.95 -11.65 14.15
CA PHE A 118 4.78 -10.58 15.12
C PHE A 118 5.60 -9.35 14.73
N HIS A 119 5.31 -8.27 15.42
CA HIS A 119 5.97 -6.99 15.21
C HIS A 119 6.57 -6.47 16.51
N ILE A 120 7.59 -5.62 16.38
CA ILE A 120 8.27 -5.00 17.52
C ILE A 120 8.24 -3.49 17.42
N LEU A 121 8.13 -2.84 18.57
CA LEU A 121 8.26 -1.39 18.69
C LEU A 121 9.71 -1.07 19.05
N MET A 122 10.28 -0.10 18.33
CA MET A 122 11.66 0.34 18.51
C MET A 122 11.63 1.80 18.97
N PRO A 123 11.74 2.07 20.29
CA PRO A 123 11.77 3.43 20.80
C PRO A 123 12.85 4.27 20.10
N LEU A 124 12.56 5.54 19.85
CA LEU A 124 13.38 6.49 19.08
C LEU A 124 13.44 6.20 17.57
N PHE A 125 13.42 4.95 17.13
CA PHE A 125 13.41 4.60 15.70
C PHE A 125 12.07 4.94 15.02
N ASP A 126 10.97 4.85 15.77
CA ASP A 126 9.61 5.09 15.29
C ASP A 126 9.19 6.57 15.31
N ILE A 127 10.11 7.50 15.62
CA ILE A 127 9.81 8.95 15.66
C ILE A 127 9.90 9.63 14.30
N GLY A 128 10.71 9.08 13.38
CA GLY A 128 10.97 9.70 12.08
C GLY A 128 9.77 9.57 11.16
N ASN A 129 9.26 10.70 10.67
CA ASN A 129 8.13 10.75 9.72
C ASN A 129 8.55 10.22 8.34
N HIS A 130 7.57 9.81 7.54
CA HIS A 130 7.83 9.25 6.21
C HIS A 130 8.17 10.32 5.16
N SER A 131 9.17 10.04 4.33
CA SER A 131 9.28 10.58 2.97
C SER A 131 9.73 9.48 2.00
N HIS A 132 9.13 9.41 0.80
CA HIS A 132 9.55 8.47 -0.26
C HIS A 132 10.95 8.77 -0.78
N SER A 133 11.34 10.04 -0.77
CA SER A 133 12.63 10.52 -1.27
C SER A 133 13.73 10.46 -0.23
N ALA A 134 13.42 10.16 1.05
CA ALA A 134 14.43 10.03 2.09
C ALA A 134 15.35 8.85 1.78
N GLY A 135 16.62 9.17 1.52
CA GLY A 135 17.73 8.24 1.44
C GLY A 135 18.11 7.82 2.86
N ILE A 136 17.75 6.59 3.23
CA ILE A 136 18.10 6.02 4.54
C ILE A 136 18.53 4.56 4.39
N SER A 137 19.33 4.09 5.36
CA SER A 137 19.61 2.66 5.53
C SER A 137 19.35 2.22 6.97
N TRP A 138 18.88 0.99 7.12
CA TRP A 138 18.77 0.31 8.41
C TRP A 138 19.85 -0.76 8.44
N ASP A 139 20.89 -0.50 9.23
CA ASP A 139 22.05 -1.36 9.27
C ASP A 139 22.10 -2.08 10.62
N ILE A 140 22.49 -3.35 10.60
CA ILE A 140 22.89 -4.07 11.80
C ILE A 140 24.40 -3.90 11.94
N ALA A 141 24.86 -3.26 13.01
CA ALA A 141 26.27 -3.01 13.21
C ALA A 141 27.01 -4.36 13.43
N PRO A 142 28.00 -4.71 12.57
CA PRO A 142 28.66 -6.02 12.63
C PRO A 142 29.26 -6.32 14.01
N GLY A 143 29.04 -7.53 14.51
CA GLY A 143 29.55 -7.96 15.81
C GLY A 143 28.88 -7.30 17.02
N THR A 144 27.74 -6.62 16.82
CA THR A 144 26.94 -6.02 17.90
C THR A 144 25.48 -6.45 17.79
N SER A 145 24.75 -6.33 18.90
CA SER A 145 23.28 -6.45 18.93
C SER A 145 22.60 -5.10 18.70
N THR A 146 23.16 -4.23 17.86
CA THR A 146 22.67 -2.85 17.64
C THR A 146 22.20 -2.65 16.21
N THR A 147 21.00 -2.11 16.08
CA THR A 147 20.44 -1.62 14.82
C THR A 147 20.68 -0.11 14.72
N VAL A 148 20.99 0.37 13.53
CA VAL A 148 21.37 1.76 13.26
C VAL A 148 20.55 2.29 12.10
N LEU A 149 19.88 3.43 12.30
CA LEU A 149 19.28 4.22 11.24
C LEU A 149 20.33 5.23 10.74
N LYS A 150 20.71 5.14 9.47
CA LYS A 150 21.61 6.09 8.82
C LYS A 150 20.85 6.94 7.81
N THR A 151 21.12 8.23 7.81
CA THR A 151 20.71 9.14 6.74
C THR A 151 21.76 9.12 5.64
N LEU A 152 21.34 8.95 4.40
CA LEU A 152 22.18 9.04 3.21
C LEU A 152 22.11 10.45 2.59
N ASP A 153 21.13 11.24 2.98
CA ASP A 153 20.99 12.65 2.61
C ASP A 153 21.67 13.58 3.62
N ALA A 154 22.09 14.76 3.16
CA ALA A 154 22.54 15.84 4.02
C ALA A 154 21.33 16.62 4.57
N TYR A 155 21.38 16.97 5.86
CA TYR A 155 20.35 17.75 6.53
C TYR A 155 20.95 19.03 7.10
N GLU A 156 20.28 20.16 6.87
CA GLU A 156 20.65 21.43 7.49
C GLU A 156 20.16 21.50 8.95
N SER A 157 20.75 22.39 9.74
CA SER A 157 20.30 22.64 11.12
C SER A 157 18.83 23.08 11.13
N GLY A 158 18.00 22.42 11.94
CA GLY A 158 16.56 22.67 12.02
C GLY A 158 15.73 21.93 10.96
N ALA A 159 16.35 21.26 9.98
CA ALA A 159 15.64 20.38 9.06
C ALA A 159 15.12 19.13 9.77
N GLN A 160 13.92 18.70 9.39
CA GLN A 160 13.37 17.44 9.86
C GLN A 160 14.09 16.27 9.19
N VAL A 161 14.50 15.29 9.99
CA VAL A 161 15.05 14.02 9.50
C VAL A 161 13.91 13.06 9.24
N PHE A 162 13.78 12.63 7.99
CA PHE A 162 12.74 11.68 7.57
C PHE A 162 13.25 10.24 7.59
N ASN A 163 12.33 9.32 7.84
CA ASN A 163 12.46 7.88 7.62
C ASN A 163 11.74 7.51 6.30
N ASN A 164 11.94 6.28 5.81
CA ASN A 164 11.29 5.75 4.63
C ASN A 164 10.55 4.46 4.98
N TYR A 165 9.21 4.50 5.01
CA TYR A 165 8.36 3.37 5.40
C TYR A 165 8.19 2.32 4.27
N GLY A 166 8.96 2.48 3.18
CA GLY A 166 8.87 1.68 1.97
C GLY A 166 7.99 2.35 0.91
N SER A 167 7.79 1.63 -0.19
CA SER A 167 7.06 2.11 -1.38
C SER A 167 5.54 2.00 -1.20
N LYS A 168 5.00 2.59 -0.14
CA LYS A 168 3.57 2.54 0.17
C LYS A 168 2.78 3.59 -0.59
N THR A 169 1.67 3.19 -1.18
CA THR A 169 0.67 4.05 -1.84
C THR A 169 -0.13 4.86 -0.82
N ASN A 170 -0.83 5.93 -1.24
CA ASN A 170 -1.67 6.71 -0.32
C ASN A 170 -2.79 5.87 0.32
N ALA A 171 -3.32 4.86 -0.38
CA ALA A 171 -4.27 3.92 0.22
C ALA A 171 -3.66 3.13 1.39
N GLU A 172 -2.44 2.62 1.23
CA GLU A 172 -1.73 1.89 2.27
C GLU A 172 -1.27 2.79 3.42
N LEU A 173 -0.83 4.03 3.12
CA LEU A 173 -0.45 5.01 4.13
C LEU A 173 -1.66 5.44 4.97
N MET A 174 -2.81 5.67 4.33
CA MET A 174 -4.04 6.02 5.04
C MET A 174 -4.50 4.88 5.95
N LEU A 175 -4.52 3.65 5.44
CA LEU A 175 -4.91 2.46 6.21
C LEU A 175 -3.97 2.16 7.39
N ALA A 176 -2.66 2.27 7.20
CA ALA A 176 -1.68 1.83 8.21
C ALA A 176 -1.18 2.96 9.12
N TYR A 177 -1.20 4.22 8.66
CA TYR A 177 -0.59 5.36 9.36
C TYR A 177 -1.54 6.56 9.52
N GLY A 178 -2.71 6.57 8.86
CA GLY A 178 -3.70 7.63 9.02
C GLY A 178 -3.27 8.98 8.41
N PHE A 179 -2.50 8.95 7.31
CA PHE A 179 -2.18 10.13 6.51
C PHE A 179 -2.04 9.76 5.03
N LEU A 180 -2.04 10.77 4.18
CA LEU A 180 -1.72 10.69 2.75
C LEU A 180 -0.63 11.72 2.41
N ILE A 181 0.02 11.54 1.28
CA ILE A 181 1.00 12.48 0.74
C ILE A 181 0.32 13.27 -0.38
N PRO A 182 0.29 14.61 -0.31
CA PRO A 182 -0.28 15.44 -1.36
C PRO A 182 0.57 15.37 -2.64
N GLU A 183 -0.10 15.54 -3.77
CA GLU A 183 0.57 15.73 -5.06
C GLU A 183 1.43 17.01 -5.04
N SER A 184 2.60 16.92 -5.65
CA SER A 184 3.54 18.03 -5.89
C SER A 184 4.19 17.84 -7.26
N PRO A 185 4.86 18.86 -7.84
CA PRO A 185 5.55 18.70 -9.12
C PRO A 185 6.55 17.53 -9.15
N THR A 186 7.21 17.25 -8.03
CA THR A 186 8.28 16.24 -7.93
C THR A 186 7.86 14.92 -7.30
N LEU A 187 6.63 14.82 -6.76
CA LEU A 187 6.13 13.61 -6.12
C LEU A 187 4.61 13.55 -6.20
N HIS A 188 4.07 12.42 -6.62
CA HIS A 188 2.70 12.02 -6.32
C HIS A 188 2.71 10.60 -5.72
N ASN A 189 1.64 10.23 -5.02
CA ASN A 189 1.52 8.90 -4.43
C ASN A 189 0.09 8.35 -4.61
N ASP A 190 -0.50 8.71 -5.74
CA ASP A 190 -1.93 8.60 -6.03
C ASP A 190 -2.19 7.46 -7.01
N PHE A 191 -2.88 6.43 -6.51
CA PHE A 191 -3.09 5.17 -7.20
C PHE A 191 -4.50 4.63 -6.95
N VAL A 192 -5.05 3.96 -7.97
CA VAL A 192 -6.26 3.13 -7.83
C VAL A 192 -5.84 1.67 -7.97
N HIS A 193 -6.12 0.87 -6.94
CA HIS A 193 -5.71 -0.53 -6.90
C HIS A 193 -6.73 -1.42 -7.59
N LEU A 194 -6.25 -2.43 -8.29
CA LEU A 194 -7.04 -3.36 -9.08
C LEU A 194 -6.71 -4.78 -8.66
N GLN A 195 -7.74 -5.62 -8.55
CA GLN A 195 -7.57 -7.04 -8.35
C GLN A 195 -7.97 -7.78 -9.61
N LEU A 196 -7.06 -8.59 -10.13
CA LEU A 196 -7.37 -9.51 -11.21
C LEU A 196 -7.91 -10.79 -10.59
N ARG A 197 -9.21 -11.05 -10.75
CA ARG A 197 -9.82 -12.31 -10.31
C ARG A 197 -9.71 -13.33 -11.43
N THR A 198 -9.00 -14.42 -11.19
CA THR A 198 -9.01 -15.56 -12.12
C THR A 198 -10.15 -16.52 -11.76
N ALA A 199 -10.65 -17.29 -12.73
CA ALA A 199 -11.76 -18.22 -12.50
C ALA A 199 -11.44 -19.26 -11.40
N ASP A 200 -10.18 -19.69 -11.29
CA ASP A 200 -9.74 -20.66 -10.27
C ASP A 200 -9.75 -20.11 -8.83
N GLU A 201 -9.61 -18.80 -8.64
CA GLU A 201 -9.66 -18.17 -7.30
C GLU A 201 -11.06 -18.15 -6.70
N THR A 202 -12.11 -18.26 -7.52
CA THR A 202 -13.50 -18.38 -7.02
C THR A 202 -13.80 -19.75 -6.41
N ALA A 203 -13.01 -20.78 -6.72
CA ALA A 203 -13.19 -22.15 -6.23
C ALA A 203 -12.34 -22.50 -5.00
N SER A 204 -11.28 -21.72 -4.72
CA SER A 204 -10.30 -22.00 -3.66
C SER A 204 -10.37 -20.98 -2.51
N SER A 205 -11.52 -20.87 -1.83
CA SER A 205 -11.67 -19.99 -0.65
C SER A 205 -11.24 -20.64 0.68
N LEU A 206 -10.47 -21.74 0.68
CA LEU A 206 -10.17 -22.55 1.88
C LEU A 206 -8.73 -23.08 1.98
N ALA A 207 -7.77 -22.63 1.16
CA ALA A 207 -6.37 -23.06 1.25
C ALA A 207 -5.39 -21.87 1.21
N ASP A 208 -4.33 -21.97 1.99
CA ASP A 208 -3.44 -20.89 2.42
C ASP A 208 -2.73 -20.06 1.33
N SER A 209 -2.58 -18.77 1.62
CA SER A 209 -1.39 -17.91 1.43
C SER A 209 -1.11 -17.16 0.11
N ALA A 210 -1.81 -17.38 -1.00
CA ALA A 210 -1.63 -16.48 -2.15
C ALA A 210 -2.49 -15.21 -1.97
N LYS A 211 -1.90 -14.13 -1.44
CA LYS A 211 -2.57 -12.82 -1.48
C LYS A 211 -2.95 -12.53 -2.94
N PRO A 212 -4.20 -12.11 -3.22
CA PRO A 212 -4.61 -11.75 -4.58
C PRO A 212 -3.63 -10.72 -5.14
N ARG A 213 -3.17 -10.93 -6.38
CA ARG A 213 -2.24 -10.00 -7.03
C ARG A 213 -2.95 -8.67 -7.23
N SER A 214 -2.46 -7.65 -6.53
CA SER A 214 -2.93 -6.28 -6.65
C SER A 214 -2.08 -5.56 -7.69
N PHE A 215 -2.74 -4.92 -8.63
CA PHE A 215 -2.15 -4.02 -9.61
C PHE A 215 -2.63 -2.59 -9.36
N PHE A 216 -2.12 -1.62 -10.11
CA PHE A 216 -2.58 -0.24 -9.97
C PHE A 216 -2.66 0.53 -11.29
N PHE A 217 -3.56 1.51 -11.27
CA PHE A 217 -3.49 2.71 -12.10
C PHE A 217 -2.80 3.84 -11.35
N SER A 218 -2.11 4.70 -12.08
CA SER A 218 -1.27 5.79 -11.55
C SER A 218 -1.72 7.16 -12.06
N LEU A 219 -1.67 8.16 -11.19
CA LEU A 219 -2.08 9.54 -11.53
C LEU A 219 -1.29 10.07 -12.72
N ARG A 220 0.04 10.01 -12.66
CA ARG A 220 0.93 10.34 -13.77
C ARG A 220 1.45 9.07 -14.42
N PRO A 221 2.03 9.14 -15.63
CA PRO A 221 2.66 7.97 -16.24
C PRO A 221 3.59 7.25 -15.26
N VAL A 222 3.59 5.92 -15.27
CA VAL A 222 4.36 5.13 -14.28
C VAL A 222 5.87 5.37 -14.41
N ALA A 223 6.32 5.76 -15.60
CA ALA A 223 7.70 6.13 -15.86
C ALA A 223 8.03 7.61 -15.59
N ASP A 224 7.04 8.41 -15.17
CA ASP A 224 7.28 9.78 -14.72
C ASP A 224 8.21 9.79 -13.47
N PRO A 225 9.22 10.68 -13.41
CA PRO A 225 10.16 10.73 -12.27
C PRO A 225 9.49 10.93 -10.90
N SER A 226 8.30 11.51 -10.87
CA SER A 226 7.53 11.73 -9.63
C SER A 226 6.75 10.48 -9.15
N SER A 227 6.64 9.43 -9.98
CA SER A 227 5.93 8.17 -9.69
C SER A 227 6.77 7.19 -8.82
N LEU A 228 7.43 7.66 -7.76
CA LEU A 228 8.46 6.91 -7.03
C LEU A 228 8.00 5.54 -6.51
N ALA A 229 6.80 5.46 -5.92
CA ALA A 229 6.27 4.20 -5.37
C ALA A 229 5.92 3.19 -6.47
N ALA A 230 5.45 3.69 -7.62
CA ALA A 230 5.02 2.91 -8.77
C ALA A 230 6.22 2.35 -9.54
N HIS A 231 7.22 3.20 -9.77
CA HIS A 231 8.42 2.89 -10.53
C HIS A 231 9.20 1.71 -9.94
N ARG A 232 9.25 1.62 -8.60
CA ARG A 232 9.89 0.51 -7.87
C ARG A 232 9.15 -0.84 -8.00
N GLN A 233 7.95 -0.84 -8.57
CA GLN A 233 7.10 -2.01 -8.76
C GLN A 233 6.97 -2.41 -10.23
N LEU A 234 7.67 -1.73 -11.14
CA LEU A 234 7.72 -2.08 -12.56
C LEU A 234 8.60 -3.31 -12.78
N THR A 235 8.16 -4.19 -13.68
CA THR A 235 9.00 -5.23 -14.27
C THR A 235 10.08 -4.62 -15.17
N LEU A 236 9.74 -3.58 -15.94
CA LEU A 236 10.64 -2.89 -16.86
C LEU A 236 10.86 -1.41 -16.48
N PRO A 237 11.61 -1.10 -15.40
CA PRO A 237 11.77 0.28 -14.93
C PRO A 237 12.54 1.18 -15.90
N ASN A 238 13.38 0.61 -16.79
CA ASN A 238 14.26 1.38 -17.69
C ASN A 238 13.71 1.53 -19.12
N ILE A 239 12.42 1.25 -19.35
CA ILE A 239 11.81 1.44 -20.66
C ILE A 239 11.72 2.92 -21.01
N ASP A 240 11.98 3.28 -22.28
CA ASP A 240 11.80 4.66 -22.76
C ASP A 240 10.30 5.03 -22.66
N PRO A 241 9.92 6.02 -21.82
CA PRO A 241 8.52 6.38 -21.62
C PRO A 241 7.83 6.82 -22.91
N ALA A 242 8.56 7.45 -23.84
CA ALA A 242 8.02 7.91 -25.12
C ALA A 242 7.64 6.76 -26.04
N SER A 243 8.29 5.61 -25.88
CA SER A 243 8.03 4.40 -26.66
C SER A 243 6.81 3.60 -26.19
N VAL A 244 6.32 3.85 -24.97
CA VAL A 244 5.16 3.15 -24.41
C VAL A 244 3.88 3.71 -25.02
N LEU A 245 3.00 2.80 -25.45
CA LEU A 245 1.69 3.12 -26.00
C LEU A 245 0.89 3.98 -25.02
N PRO A 246 0.23 5.06 -25.47
CA PRO A 246 -0.50 5.99 -24.60
C PRO A 246 -1.41 5.30 -23.58
N ALA A 247 -2.23 4.35 -24.03
CA ALA A 247 -3.16 3.56 -23.22
C ALA A 247 -2.53 2.79 -22.04
N PHE A 248 -1.22 2.58 -22.06
CA PHE A 248 -0.48 1.80 -21.07
C PHE A 248 0.34 2.67 -20.12
N ARG A 249 0.48 3.97 -20.39
CA ARG A 249 1.37 4.84 -19.62
C ARG A 249 0.99 4.96 -18.16
N HIS A 250 -0.29 4.89 -17.84
CA HIS A 250 -0.83 5.03 -16.48
C HIS A 250 -1.06 3.69 -15.78
N VAL A 251 -0.68 2.57 -16.40
CA VAL A 251 -1.01 1.22 -15.94
C VAL A 251 0.28 0.49 -15.56
N GLN A 252 0.26 -0.25 -14.45
CA GLN A 252 1.38 -1.13 -14.11
C GLN A 252 1.65 -2.15 -15.21
N ASP A 253 2.90 -2.27 -15.65
CA ASP A 253 3.33 -3.17 -16.73
C ASP A 253 2.99 -4.64 -16.47
N ALA A 254 3.12 -5.09 -15.23
CA ALA A 254 2.75 -6.44 -14.83
C ALA A 254 1.25 -6.74 -15.08
N LEU A 255 0.34 -5.77 -14.93
CA LEU A 255 -1.07 -5.95 -15.25
C LEU A 255 -1.27 -6.16 -16.76
N ILE A 256 -0.62 -5.31 -17.57
CA ILE A 256 -0.67 -5.41 -19.03
C ILE A 256 -0.16 -6.78 -19.47
N TRP A 257 0.94 -7.25 -18.88
CA TRP A 257 1.46 -8.59 -19.14
C TRP A 257 0.45 -9.68 -18.79
N GLN A 258 -0.17 -9.62 -17.61
CA GLN A 258 -1.17 -10.63 -17.21
C GLN A 258 -2.38 -10.64 -18.14
N LEU A 259 -2.91 -9.47 -18.53
CA LEU A 259 -4.02 -9.38 -19.47
C LEU A 259 -3.65 -9.97 -20.84
N PHE A 260 -2.43 -9.72 -21.31
CA PHE A 260 -1.91 -10.30 -22.54
C PHE A 260 -1.75 -11.83 -22.45
N LEU A 261 -1.24 -12.32 -21.33
CA LEU A 261 -1.11 -13.76 -21.06
C LEU A 261 -2.46 -14.48 -21.04
N LEU A 262 -3.51 -13.87 -20.48
CA LEU A 262 -4.86 -14.44 -20.44
C LEU A 262 -5.49 -14.60 -21.83
N GLN A 263 -4.97 -13.91 -22.84
CA GLN A 263 -5.49 -13.90 -24.21
C GLN A 263 -4.61 -14.67 -25.20
N THR A 264 -3.45 -15.18 -24.75
CA THR A 264 -2.46 -15.83 -25.63
C THR A 264 -2.08 -17.21 -25.12
N THR A 265 -1.71 -18.11 -26.03
CA THR A 265 -1.05 -19.38 -25.68
C THR A 265 0.47 -19.21 -25.67
N PRO A 266 1.22 -20.11 -24.99
CA PRO A 266 2.68 -20.12 -25.05
C PRO A 266 3.21 -20.21 -26.48
N GLU A 267 2.57 -20.99 -27.36
CA GLU A 267 2.98 -21.16 -28.75
C GLU A 267 2.87 -19.86 -29.54
N GLN A 268 1.78 -19.11 -29.35
CA GLN A 268 1.62 -17.79 -29.93
C GLN A 268 2.72 -16.85 -29.43
N ARG A 269 2.97 -16.78 -28.12
CA ARG A 269 4.02 -15.89 -27.58
C ARG A 269 5.43 -16.22 -28.08
N ASN A 270 5.69 -17.46 -28.47
CA ASN A 270 6.96 -17.86 -29.05
C ASN A 270 7.18 -17.35 -30.49
N THR A 271 6.14 -16.85 -31.17
CA THR A 271 6.28 -16.18 -32.48
C THR A 271 6.79 -14.74 -32.35
N ILE A 272 6.67 -14.14 -31.16
CA ILE A 272 7.21 -12.80 -30.86
C ILE A 272 8.73 -12.89 -30.87
N ASN A 273 9.36 -12.19 -31.81
CA ASN A 273 10.81 -12.20 -31.95
C ASN A 273 11.48 -11.53 -30.75
N VAL A 274 12.38 -12.27 -30.10
CA VAL A 274 13.18 -11.81 -28.95
C VAL A 274 14.65 -11.85 -29.36
N PRO A 275 15.48 -10.84 -28.99
CA PRO A 275 16.92 -10.88 -29.24
C PRO A 275 17.56 -12.18 -28.73
N SER A 276 18.45 -12.79 -29.52
CA SER A 276 19.09 -14.07 -29.17
C SER A 276 19.94 -14.03 -27.91
N ASP A 277 20.38 -12.83 -27.50
CA ASP A 277 21.17 -12.53 -26.32
C ASP A 277 20.32 -12.04 -25.12
N ALA A 278 18.99 -12.06 -25.24
CA ALA A 278 18.10 -11.65 -24.17
C ALA A 278 18.27 -12.55 -22.93
N LYS A 279 18.41 -11.91 -21.76
CA LYS A 279 18.52 -12.61 -20.48
C LYS A 279 17.19 -13.21 -20.03
N ASP A 280 16.10 -12.50 -20.32
CA ASP A 280 14.74 -12.93 -20.03
C ASP A 280 13.85 -12.67 -21.25
N SER A 281 13.28 -13.74 -21.80
CA SER A 281 12.44 -13.65 -22.98
C SER A 281 11.07 -13.02 -22.69
N ASP A 282 10.56 -13.12 -21.46
CA ASP A 282 9.26 -12.56 -21.11
C ASP A 282 9.34 -11.05 -20.87
N GLU A 283 10.46 -10.56 -20.35
CA GLU A 283 10.74 -9.11 -20.26
C GLU A 283 10.78 -8.46 -21.65
N GLU A 284 11.47 -9.08 -22.63
CA GLU A 284 11.52 -8.53 -24.00
C GLU A 284 10.16 -8.64 -24.71
N ARG A 285 9.38 -9.69 -24.47
CA ARG A 285 7.99 -9.79 -24.97
C ARG A 285 7.11 -8.73 -24.35
N LEU A 286 7.20 -8.51 -23.03
CA LEU A 286 6.48 -7.43 -22.35
C LEU A 286 6.84 -6.07 -22.96
N LYS A 287 8.12 -5.81 -23.22
CA LYS A 287 8.56 -4.60 -23.91
C LYS A 287 7.95 -4.47 -25.31
N ALA A 288 7.85 -5.56 -26.07
CA ALA A 288 7.18 -5.56 -27.37
C ALA A 288 5.69 -5.21 -27.24
N VAL A 289 5.00 -5.78 -26.24
CA VAL A 289 3.59 -5.45 -25.91
C VAL A 289 3.43 -3.98 -25.53
N LEU A 290 4.26 -3.47 -24.61
CA LEU A 290 4.18 -2.08 -24.13
C LEU A 290 4.42 -1.06 -25.24
N THR A 291 5.25 -1.39 -26.22
CA THR A 291 5.61 -0.49 -27.33
C THR A 291 4.82 -0.74 -28.61
N GLY A 292 3.93 -1.74 -28.62
CA GLY A 292 3.17 -2.14 -29.81
C GLY A 292 4.02 -2.73 -30.93
N LYS A 293 5.29 -3.08 -30.68
CA LYS A 293 6.20 -3.68 -31.65
C LYS A 293 5.97 -5.18 -31.75
N LEU A 294 4.75 -5.57 -32.09
CA LEU A 294 4.32 -6.95 -32.25
C LEU A 294 4.02 -7.26 -33.72
N PRO A 295 4.05 -8.54 -34.13
CA PRO A 295 3.51 -8.94 -35.42
C PRO A 295 2.02 -8.58 -35.55
N ASP A 296 1.55 -8.29 -36.77
CA ASP A 296 0.18 -7.81 -37.04
C ASP A 296 -0.92 -8.73 -36.48
N GLU A 297 -0.64 -10.04 -36.35
CA GLU A 297 -1.55 -11.04 -35.78
C GLU A 297 -1.94 -10.76 -34.31
N PHE A 298 -1.13 -9.98 -33.58
CA PHE A 298 -1.41 -9.59 -32.19
C PHE A 298 -2.19 -8.28 -32.06
N THR A 299 -2.43 -7.55 -33.16
CA THR A 299 -3.19 -6.28 -33.14
C THR A 299 -4.54 -6.44 -32.43
N PRO A 300 -5.37 -7.46 -32.72
CA PRO A 300 -6.65 -7.64 -32.03
C PRO A 300 -6.50 -7.90 -30.52
N ILE A 301 -5.42 -8.58 -30.11
CA ILE A 301 -5.14 -8.89 -28.69
C ILE A 301 -4.72 -7.61 -27.97
N LEU A 302 -3.95 -6.76 -28.63
CA LEU A 302 -3.51 -5.47 -28.11
C LEU A 302 -4.71 -4.53 -27.92
N GLU A 303 -5.57 -4.40 -28.93
CA GLU A 303 -6.80 -3.61 -28.88
C GLU A 303 -7.74 -4.11 -27.77
N GLN A 304 -7.93 -5.43 -27.66
CA GLN A 304 -8.74 -6.04 -26.60
C GLN A 304 -8.16 -5.77 -25.21
N THR A 305 -6.83 -5.79 -25.05
CA THR A 305 -6.16 -5.46 -23.78
C THR A 305 -6.40 -4.00 -23.39
N MET A 306 -6.30 -3.07 -24.34
CA MET A 306 -6.63 -1.65 -24.11
C MET A 306 -8.09 -1.46 -23.74
N ALA A 307 -9.00 -2.14 -24.45
CA ALA A 307 -10.45 -2.07 -24.18
C ALA A 307 -10.79 -2.58 -22.76
N ILE A 308 -10.15 -3.65 -22.29
CA ILE A 308 -10.32 -4.16 -20.91
C ILE A 308 -9.89 -3.11 -19.88
N ILE A 309 -8.74 -2.47 -20.09
CA ILE A 309 -8.22 -1.41 -19.21
C ILE A 309 -9.19 -0.23 -19.17
N GLN A 310 -9.63 0.24 -20.34
CA GLN A 310 -10.56 1.38 -20.46
C GLN A 310 -11.90 1.08 -19.80
N ALA A 311 -12.50 -0.07 -20.11
CA ALA A 311 -13.76 -0.50 -19.50
C ALA A 311 -13.64 -0.61 -17.98
N LYS A 312 -12.49 -1.07 -17.47
CA LYS A 312 -12.25 -1.15 -16.03
C LYS A 312 -12.12 0.24 -15.40
N ALA A 313 -11.37 1.15 -16.01
CA ALA A 313 -11.25 2.52 -15.51
C ALA A 313 -12.61 3.25 -15.50
N MET A 314 -13.41 3.07 -16.55
CA MET A 314 -14.78 3.62 -16.62
C MET A 314 -15.67 3.05 -15.52
N GLN A 315 -15.67 1.73 -15.32
CA GLN A 315 -16.43 1.07 -14.26
C GLN A 315 -16.08 1.60 -12.86
N GLU A 316 -14.78 1.74 -12.56
CA GLU A 316 -14.35 2.25 -11.25
C GLU A 316 -14.67 3.74 -11.08
N LEU A 317 -14.66 4.53 -12.16
CA LEU A 317 -15.03 5.95 -12.13
C LEU A 317 -16.53 6.10 -11.86
N GLU A 318 -17.37 5.39 -12.61
CA GLU A 318 -18.81 5.37 -12.40
C GLU A 318 -19.16 4.95 -10.97
N LYS A 319 -18.45 3.94 -10.45
CA LYS A 319 -18.64 3.48 -9.08
C LYS A 319 -18.25 4.55 -8.07
N LEU A 320 -17.11 5.23 -8.27
CA LEU A 320 -16.67 6.32 -7.39
C LEU A 320 -17.64 7.51 -7.40
N GLU A 321 -18.29 7.78 -8.53
CA GLU A 321 -19.26 8.87 -8.69
C GLU A 321 -20.67 8.53 -8.19
N GLN A 322 -20.96 7.26 -7.82
CA GLN A 322 -22.24 6.89 -7.20
C GLN A 322 -22.41 7.48 -5.80
N SER A 323 -21.32 7.68 -5.06
CA SER A 323 -21.35 8.29 -3.74
C SER A 323 -21.26 9.82 -3.86
N ASP A 324 -22.38 10.50 -3.59
CA ASP A 324 -22.48 11.96 -3.46
C ASP A 324 -21.69 12.44 -2.22
N PHE A 325 -20.38 12.60 -2.37
CA PHE A 325 -19.53 13.22 -1.35
C PHE A 325 -18.94 14.53 -1.85
N GLU A 326 -19.59 15.62 -1.48
CA GLU A 326 -19.06 16.97 -1.67
C GLU A 326 -18.64 17.56 -0.32
N LEU A 327 -17.41 18.09 -0.28
CA LEU A 327 -16.92 18.82 0.87
C LEU A 327 -17.13 20.31 0.63
N ASP A 328 -18.06 20.93 1.38
CA ASP A 328 -18.24 22.37 1.35
C ASP A 328 -16.99 23.06 1.90
N LYS A 329 -16.33 23.87 1.05
CA LYS A 329 -15.08 24.56 1.36
C LYS A 329 -15.23 25.58 2.49
N ASP A 330 -16.46 26.01 2.80
CA ASP A 330 -16.78 26.97 3.85
C ASP A 330 -17.09 26.32 5.22
N THR A 331 -17.02 24.98 5.32
CA THR A 331 -17.34 24.24 6.55
C THR A 331 -16.13 23.88 7.43
N ASN A 332 -16.39 23.70 8.73
CA ASN A 332 -15.49 23.14 9.74
C ASN A 332 -15.21 21.63 9.52
N ALA A 333 -14.83 21.24 8.30
CA ALA A 333 -14.53 19.86 7.95
C ALA A 333 -13.40 19.30 8.84
N THR A 334 -13.63 18.10 9.39
CA THR A 334 -12.65 17.40 10.24
C THR A 334 -11.42 17.00 9.42
N ARG A 335 -10.31 16.71 10.10
CA ARG A 335 -9.09 16.18 9.45
C ARG A 335 -9.39 14.91 8.64
N ILE A 336 -10.26 14.05 9.15
CA ILE A 336 -10.64 12.79 8.49
C ILE A 336 -11.42 13.10 7.20
N GLN A 337 -12.45 13.95 7.28
CA GLN A 337 -13.24 14.35 6.12
C GLN A 337 -12.39 14.98 5.01
N ARG A 338 -11.45 15.87 5.35
CA ARG A 338 -10.52 16.46 4.39
C ARG A 338 -9.62 15.43 3.73
N MET A 339 -9.12 14.46 4.51
CA MET A 339 -8.27 13.39 4.01
C MET A 339 -9.04 12.46 3.06
N VAL A 340 -10.27 12.09 3.40
CA VAL A 340 -11.13 11.28 2.53
C VAL A 340 -11.46 12.04 1.23
N TYR A 341 -11.80 13.32 1.33
CA TYR A 341 -12.07 14.17 0.16
C TYR A 341 -10.88 14.24 -0.79
N GLN A 342 -9.69 14.48 -0.24
CA GLN A 342 -8.48 14.53 -1.03
C GLN A 342 -8.21 13.17 -1.69
N TYR A 343 -8.31 12.06 -0.95
CA TYR A 343 -8.10 10.72 -1.49
C TYR A 343 -9.08 10.39 -2.64
N ARG A 344 -10.38 10.69 -2.48
CA ARG A 344 -11.38 10.47 -3.53
C ARG A 344 -11.11 11.32 -4.76
N THR A 345 -10.77 12.60 -4.58
CA THR A 345 -10.40 13.51 -5.68
C THR A 345 -9.21 12.96 -6.45
N GLN A 346 -8.21 12.42 -5.75
CA GLN A 346 -7.03 11.79 -6.34
C GLN A 346 -7.40 10.53 -7.13
N CYS A 347 -8.20 9.62 -6.55
CA CYS A 347 -8.69 8.43 -7.26
C CYS A 347 -9.45 8.79 -8.54
N ARG A 348 -10.32 9.81 -8.48
CA ARG A 348 -11.06 10.29 -9.65
C ARG A 348 -10.10 10.75 -10.76
N GLN A 349 -9.10 11.55 -10.43
CA GLN A 349 -8.15 12.05 -11.41
C GLN A 349 -7.28 10.94 -12.00
N VAL A 350 -6.87 9.94 -11.21
CA VAL A 350 -6.17 8.74 -11.70
C VAL A 350 -7.00 8.06 -12.80
N LEU A 351 -8.29 7.83 -12.55
CA LEU A 351 -9.18 7.14 -13.48
C LEU A 351 -9.42 7.94 -14.76
N ILE A 352 -9.61 9.26 -14.64
CA ILE A 352 -9.75 10.16 -15.79
C ILE A 352 -8.48 10.12 -16.65
N ASN A 353 -7.30 10.25 -16.04
CA ASN A 353 -6.04 10.24 -16.80
C ASN A 353 -5.81 8.91 -17.53
N VAL A 354 -6.22 7.78 -16.94
CA VAL A 354 -6.20 6.49 -17.65
C VAL A 354 -7.11 6.54 -18.88
N LEU A 355 -8.35 7.02 -18.75
CA LEU A 355 -9.30 7.10 -19.86
C LEU A 355 -8.83 8.04 -20.98
N GLU A 356 -8.36 9.25 -20.61
CA GLU A 356 -7.82 10.24 -21.55
C GLU A 356 -6.56 9.73 -22.27
N SER A 357 -5.78 8.84 -21.63
CA SER A 357 -4.60 8.25 -22.27
C SER A 357 -4.90 7.21 -23.36
N VAL A 358 -6.13 6.68 -23.38
CA VAL A 358 -6.59 5.71 -24.39
C VAL A 358 -7.17 6.43 -25.61
N GLU A 359 -7.75 7.62 -25.43
CA GLU A 359 -8.29 8.41 -26.53
C GLU A 359 -7.15 9.04 -27.36
N PRO A 360 -7.28 9.10 -28.70
CA PRO A 360 -6.34 9.89 -29.50
C PRO A 360 -6.40 11.36 -29.02
N PRO A 361 -5.27 12.09 -28.99
CA PRO A 361 -5.29 13.49 -28.59
C PRO A 361 -6.29 14.26 -29.47
N PRO A 362 -7.06 15.22 -28.91
CA PRO A 362 -7.97 16.02 -29.70
C PRO A 362 -7.21 16.73 -30.84
N GLU A 363 -7.77 16.66 -32.04
CA GLU A 363 -7.22 17.23 -33.29
C GLU A 363 -6.95 18.73 -33.23
#